data_AF-A0A5A7PJT3-F1
#
_entry.id   AF-A0A5A7PJT3-F1
#
_cell.length_a   1.000
_cell.length_b   1.000
_cell.length_c   1.000
_cell.angle_alpha   90.00
_cell.angle_beta   90.00
_cell.angle_gamma   90.00
#
_symmetry.space_group_name_H-M   'P 1'
#
loop_
_entity.id
_entity.type
_entity.pdbx_description
1 polymer ?
#
loop_
_entity_poly.entity_id
_entity_poly.type
_entity_poly.pdbx_seq_one_letter_code
_entity_poly.pdbx_strand_id
1 'polypeptide(L)'
;MLIRRAASLTSAAVNLHIRRFSTASLFQEADNPLQFTYLDGLPRPNPKHDETILAIAREVSGKSIATKERIAGRVPSIVFEAKDGQHGGNKRLISVHGNQIKKLVDHLGQSFFRSRTFDLEIRPEFGSNDIVEKVRVLSRKFSSVLVFVWSRWHDMATGFGKNGGSCGLESVNVIERHVNRLIKINLKLHLHAGTDAVLNVTFIRAPSDAWLKVDVPLVYRGDDVSPGLKKGSSLNIIKRTIKYLCPADIIPPYIDVDLSELDVGEKIVAGNLNVHPALKLLRPKDEVVVKIMGARISDQKKSK
;
A
#
# COMPACT_ATOMS: atom_id res chain seq x y z
N MET A 1 87.24 1.96 64.08
CA MET A 1 86.41 3.06 64.59
C MET A 1 85.05 2.97 63.90
N LEU A 2 84.04 2.43 64.59
CA LEU A 2 82.98 3.15 65.34
C LEU A 2 81.70 3.39 64.49
N ILE A 3 80.68 2.58 64.79
CA ILE A 3 79.25 2.89 65.05
C ILE A 3 78.55 3.88 64.08
N ARG A 4 77.43 3.44 63.45
CA ARG A 4 76.06 3.94 63.78
C ARG A 4 74.96 3.26 62.96
N ARG A 5 73.97 2.76 63.73
CA ARG A 5 72.58 2.51 63.32
C ARG A 5 71.90 3.83 62.94
N ALA A 6 70.96 3.80 61.99
CA ALA A 6 69.57 4.23 62.20
C ALA A 6 68.75 3.99 60.93
N ALA A 7 67.50 3.58 61.13
CA ALA A 7 66.49 3.31 60.12
C ALA A 7 65.35 4.35 60.21
N SER A 8 64.67 4.60 59.10
CA SER A 8 63.24 4.96 59.01
C SER A 8 62.83 4.88 57.52
N LEU A 9 61.97 3.92 57.13
CA LEU A 9 60.50 4.08 56.93
C LEU A 9 60.20 5.12 55.82
N THR A 10 59.47 4.84 54.74
CA THR A 10 58.15 4.20 54.64
C THR A 10 57.82 3.69 53.22
N SER A 11 56.84 2.80 53.18
CA SER A 11 56.25 2.09 52.04
C SER A 11 55.36 2.95 51.12
N ALA A 12 55.34 2.60 49.83
CA ALA A 12 54.15 2.71 48.99
C ALA A 12 54.05 1.46 48.11
N ALA A 13 53.09 0.58 48.43
CA ALA A 13 52.73 -0.59 47.63
C ALA A 13 51.69 -0.21 46.59
N VAL A 14 51.99 -0.41 45.30
CA VAL A 14 51.01 -0.32 44.22
C VAL A 14 50.40 -1.71 44.02
N ASN A 15 49.15 -1.88 44.45
CA ASN A 15 48.34 -3.07 44.22
C ASN A 15 48.00 -3.20 42.73
N LEU A 16 48.71 -4.06 42.00
CA LEU A 16 48.30 -4.53 40.68
C LEU A 16 47.12 -5.52 40.85
N HIS A 17 45.91 -5.01 40.64
CA HIS A 17 44.70 -5.82 40.57
C HIS A 17 44.73 -6.70 39.31
N ILE A 18 45.13 -7.96 39.47
CA ILE A 18 44.94 -9.00 38.46
C ILE A 18 43.44 -9.35 38.45
N ARG A 19 42.69 -8.85 37.46
CA ARG A 19 41.36 -9.39 37.13
C ARG A 19 41.47 -10.35 35.97
N ARG A 20 41.05 -11.58 36.26
CA ARG A 20 40.87 -12.70 35.32
C ARG A 20 39.95 -12.26 34.18
N PHE A 21 40.46 -12.25 32.95
CA PHE A 21 39.61 -12.13 31.77
C PHE A 21 38.93 -13.48 31.55
N SER A 22 37.70 -13.60 32.04
CA SER A 22 36.79 -14.65 31.63
C SER A 22 36.52 -14.48 30.14
N THR A 23 36.77 -15.52 29.34
CA THR A 23 36.32 -15.61 27.95
C THR A 23 34.81 -15.77 27.93
N ALA A 24 34.08 -14.67 28.08
CA ALA A 24 32.66 -14.62 27.73
C ALA A 24 32.61 -14.44 26.20
N SER A 25 32.25 -15.50 25.50
CA SER A 25 31.84 -15.45 24.11
C SER A 25 30.75 -14.40 23.96
N LEU A 26 31.08 -13.29 23.29
CA LEU A 26 30.10 -12.40 22.68
C LEU A 26 29.23 -13.28 21.78
N PHE A 27 28.01 -13.57 22.22
CA PHE A 27 26.91 -13.77 21.30
C PHE A 27 26.82 -12.48 20.52
N GLN A 28 27.45 -12.45 19.35
CA GLN A 28 27.03 -11.53 18.31
C GLN A 28 25.67 -12.07 17.90
N GLU A 29 24.60 -11.52 18.48
CA GLU A 29 23.28 -11.59 17.87
C GLU A 29 23.50 -11.15 16.43
N ALA A 30 23.49 -12.13 15.52
CA ALA A 30 23.28 -11.81 14.13
C ALA A 30 21.99 -10.99 14.14
N ASP A 31 22.08 -9.74 13.72
CA ASP A 31 20.93 -8.97 13.27
C ASP A 31 20.29 -9.80 12.16
N ASN A 32 19.50 -10.80 12.54
CA ASN A 32 18.57 -11.47 11.66
C ASN A 32 17.72 -10.32 11.15
N PRO A 33 17.81 -9.95 9.86
CA PRO A 33 16.96 -8.88 9.34
C PRO A 33 15.55 -9.28 9.72
N LEU A 34 14.87 -8.46 10.54
CA LEU A 34 13.59 -8.80 11.16
C LEU A 34 12.74 -9.51 10.12
N GLN A 35 12.69 -10.84 10.19
CA GLN A 35 11.97 -11.60 9.20
C GLN A 35 10.53 -11.31 9.49
N PHE A 36 10.00 -10.47 8.64
CA PHE A 36 8.64 -9.99 8.63
C PHE A 36 7.71 -11.19 8.43
N THR A 37 7.49 -11.95 9.50
CA THR A 37 6.79 -13.22 9.51
C THR A 37 5.35 -12.95 9.90
N TYR A 38 4.39 -13.58 9.20
CA TYR A 38 2.98 -13.47 9.54
C TYR A 38 2.72 -14.02 10.93
N LEU A 39 2.31 -13.16 11.86
CA LEU A 39 1.85 -13.58 13.19
C LEU A 39 0.69 -14.58 13.06
N ASP A 40 0.68 -15.57 13.95
CA ASP A 40 -0.39 -16.56 14.02
C ASP A 40 -1.70 -15.88 14.41
N GLY A 41 -2.77 -16.14 13.63
CA GLY A 41 -4.10 -15.54 13.83
C GLY A 41 -4.45 -14.38 12.88
N LEU A 42 -3.52 -13.86 12.08
CA LEU A 42 -3.83 -12.88 11.03
C LEU A 42 -4.20 -13.55 9.69
N PRO A 43 -5.09 -12.93 8.89
CA PRO A 43 -5.48 -13.49 7.61
C PRO A 43 -4.30 -13.53 6.65
N ARG A 44 -4.00 -14.72 6.12
CA ARG A 44 -2.97 -14.94 5.10
C ARG A 44 -3.58 -14.96 3.70
N PRO A 45 -2.83 -14.56 2.65
CA PRO A 45 -3.28 -14.72 1.28
C PRO A 45 -3.59 -16.19 0.98
N ASN A 46 -4.74 -16.47 0.36
CA ASN A 46 -5.11 -17.83 0.00
C ASN A 46 -4.17 -18.38 -1.10
N PRO A 47 -3.53 -19.54 -0.90
CA PRO A 47 -2.56 -20.11 -1.86
C PRO A 47 -3.20 -20.49 -3.19
N LYS A 48 -4.51 -20.76 -3.21
CA LYS A 48 -5.28 -21.08 -4.42
C LYS A 48 -5.21 -20.00 -5.52
N HIS A 49 -4.97 -18.75 -5.12
CA HIS A 49 -4.97 -17.60 -6.02
C HIS A 49 -3.58 -16.93 -6.12
N ASP A 50 -2.53 -17.59 -5.65
CA ASP A 50 -1.14 -17.18 -5.89
C ASP A 50 -0.73 -17.59 -7.31
N GLU A 51 -1.42 -17.04 -8.29
CA GLU A 51 -1.08 -17.22 -9.70
C GLU A 51 -0.01 -16.22 -10.11
N THR A 52 1.00 -16.69 -10.85
CA THR A 52 1.99 -15.81 -11.47
C THR A 52 1.39 -15.16 -12.72
N ILE A 53 1.43 -13.83 -12.77
CA ILE A 53 0.91 -13.06 -13.89
C ILE A 53 1.93 -13.11 -15.04
N LEU A 54 1.48 -13.55 -16.21
CA LEU A 54 2.33 -13.61 -17.40
C LEU A 54 2.21 -12.33 -18.22
N ALA A 55 3.35 -11.77 -18.62
CA ALA A 55 3.42 -10.54 -19.39
C ALA A 55 4.43 -10.63 -20.53
N ILE A 56 4.20 -9.83 -21.57
CA ILE A 56 5.15 -9.59 -22.66
C ILE A 56 5.63 -8.15 -22.60
N ALA A 57 6.91 -7.92 -22.83
CA ALA A 57 7.47 -6.57 -22.93
C ALA A 57 6.98 -5.86 -24.21
N ARG A 58 6.70 -4.56 -24.10
CA ARG A 58 6.29 -3.73 -25.24
C ARG A 58 7.26 -2.59 -25.43
N GLU A 59 7.54 -2.25 -26.68
CA GLU A 59 8.38 -1.10 -27.01
C GLU A 59 7.57 0.20 -27.10
N VAL A 60 6.38 0.12 -27.71
CA VAL A 60 5.61 1.32 -28.09
C VAL A 60 4.27 1.40 -27.37
N SER A 61 3.96 2.59 -26.85
CA SER A 61 2.64 2.94 -26.30
C SER A 61 1.79 3.68 -27.33
N GLY A 62 0.47 3.61 -27.23
CA GLY A 62 -0.42 4.37 -28.11
C GLY A 62 -1.84 3.80 -28.22
N LYS A 63 -2.78 4.63 -28.70
CA LYS A 63 -4.20 4.25 -28.84
C LYS A 63 -4.40 3.11 -29.83
N SER A 64 -3.82 3.20 -31.02
CA SER A 64 -3.95 2.17 -32.07
C SER A 64 -3.40 0.81 -31.61
N ILE A 65 -2.21 0.82 -31.01
CA ILE A 65 -1.55 -0.39 -30.50
C ILE A 65 -2.37 -1.00 -29.36
N ALA A 66 -2.84 -0.18 -28.41
CA ALA A 66 -3.70 -0.65 -27.33
C ALA A 66 -5.01 -1.28 -27.84
N THR A 67 -5.59 -0.75 -28.92
CA THR A 67 -6.76 -1.36 -29.55
C THR A 67 -6.42 -2.71 -30.17
N LYS A 68 -5.31 -2.82 -30.91
CA LYS A 68 -4.84 -4.10 -31.48
C LYS A 68 -4.56 -5.16 -30.40
N GLU A 69 -3.95 -4.77 -29.29
CA GLU A 69 -3.70 -5.66 -28.16
C GLU A 69 -5.00 -6.17 -27.52
N ARG A 70 -5.99 -5.30 -27.33
CA ARG A 70 -7.29 -5.71 -26.78
C ARG A 70 -8.05 -6.64 -27.72
N ILE A 71 -7.98 -6.42 -29.03
CA ILE A 71 -8.55 -7.34 -30.03
C ILE A 71 -7.89 -8.72 -29.92
N ALA A 72 -6.58 -8.77 -29.65
CA ALA A 72 -5.84 -10.00 -29.39
C ALA A 72 -6.06 -10.57 -27.96
N GLY A 73 -6.99 -10.03 -27.16
CA GLY A 73 -7.25 -10.49 -25.79
C GLY A 73 -6.16 -10.13 -24.77
N ARG A 74 -5.29 -9.16 -25.09
CA ARG A 74 -4.22 -8.66 -24.24
C ARG A 74 -4.59 -7.32 -23.61
N VAL A 75 -4.07 -7.08 -22.42
CA VAL A 75 -4.31 -5.86 -21.66
C VAL A 75 -3.03 -5.04 -21.61
N PRO A 76 -3.00 -3.86 -22.24
CA PRO A 76 -1.86 -2.96 -22.14
C PRO A 76 -1.68 -2.54 -20.68
N SER A 77 -0.48 -2.74 -20.14
CA SER A 77 -0.17 -2.49 -18.74
C SER A 77 1.19 -1.79 -18.59
N ILE A 78 1.45 -1.25 -17.39
CA ILE A 78 2.69 -0.51 -17.10
C ILE A 78 3.25 -0.99 -15.76
N VAL A 79 4.56 -1.20 -15.70
CA VAL A 79 5.30 -1.47 -14.46
C VAL A 79 6.19 -0.26 -14.13
N PHE A 80 6.09 0.22 -12.89
CA PHE A 80 7.01 1.22 -12.35
C PHE A 80 8.19 0.56 -11.65
N GLU A 81 9.40 0.90 -12.08
CA GLU A 81 10.65 0.27 -11.59
C GLU A 81 11.28 1.00 -10.39
N ALA A 82 10.77 2.18 -10.02
CA ALA A 82 11.35 2.99 -8.96
C ALA A 82 11.35 2.28 -7.59
N LYS A 83 12.44 2.41 -6.83
CA LYS A 83 12.62 1.82 -5.49
C LYS A 83 11.54 2.22 -4.48
N ASP A 84 11.04 3.45 -4.57
CA ASP A 84 9.99 3.98 -3.67
C ASP A 84 8.57 3.71 -4.16
N GLY A 85 8.42 3.14 -5.37
CA GLY A 85 7.15 2.75 -6.00
C GLY A 85 6.11 3.86 -6.26
N GLN A 86 6.27 5.05 -5.69
CA GLN A 86 5.26 6.10 -5.65
C GLN A 86 5.58 7.28 -6.57
N HIS A 87 6.84 7.68 -6.68
CA HIS A 87 7.27 8.73 -7.59
C HIS A 87 7.41 8.15 -9.00
N GLY A 88 6.82 8.82 -10.00
CA GLY A 88 6.72 8.33 -11.38
C GLY A 88 8.05 8.31 -12.13
N GLY A 89 8.96 7.42 -11.71
CA GLY A 89 10.24 7.15 -12.38
C GLY A 89 10.09 6.28 -13.63
N ASN A 90 11.17 5.58 -13.99
CA ASN A 90 11.26 4.72 -15.17
C ASN A 90 10.05 3.77 -15.27
N LYS A 91 9.41 3.81 -16.44
CA LYS A 91 8.20 3.05 -16.75
C LYS A 91 8.56 2.00 -17.78
N ARG A 92 8.22 0.75 -17.47
CA ARG A 92 8.29 -0.35 -18.42
C ARG A 92 6.90 -0.67 -18.94
N LEU A 93 6.78 -0.69 -20.26
CA LEU A 93 5.53 -1.02 -20.93
C LEU A 93 5.44 -2.54 -21.09
N ILE A 94 4.31 -3.10 -20.71
CA ILE A 94 4.06 -4.54 -20.80
C ILE A 94 2.64 -4.80 -21.33
N SER A 95 2.40 -6.00 -21.83
CA SER A 95 1.07 -6.50 -22.18
C SER A 95 0.81 -7.77 -21.38
N VAL A 96 -0.33 -7.84 -20.69
CA VAL A 96 -0.71 -8.98 -19.84
C VAL A 96 -1.87 -9.72 -20.49
N HIS A 97 -2.05 -11.01 -20.20
CA HIS A 97 -3.26 -11.73 -20.59
C HIS A 97 -4.52 -11.16 -19.92
N GLY A 98 -5.49 -10.69 -20.71
CA GLY A 98 -6.71 -10.08 -20.18
C GLY A 98 -7.59 -11.06 -19.42
N ASN A 99 -7.71 -12.30 -19.92
CA ASN A 99 -8.51 -13.34 -19.28
C ASN A 99 -7.96 -13.72 -17.91
N GLN A 100 -6.64 -13.71 -17.73
CA GLN A 100 -6.01 -14.01 -16.44
C GLN A 100 -6.37 -12.94 -15.42
N ILE A 101 -6.16 -11.66 -15.75
CA ILE A 101 -6.49 -10.55 -14.83
C ILE A 101 -7.99 -10.51 -14.54
N LYS A 102 -8.84 -10.74 -15.54
CA LYS A 102 -10.29 -10.78 -15.34
C LYS A 102 -10.68 -11.86 -14.32
N LYS A 103 -10.18 -13.09 -14.47
CA LYS A 103 -10.41 -14.18 -13.50
C LYS A 103 -9.97 -13.79 -12.09
N LEU A 104 -8.77 -13.21 -11.95
CA LEU A 104 -8.25 -12.78 -10.65
C LEU A 104 -9.13 -11.70 -10.01
N VAL A 105 -9.57 -10.71 -10.79
CA VAL A 105 -10.42 -9.62 -10.30
C VAL A 105 -11.82 -10.13 -9.94
N ASP A 106 -12.40 -11.05 -10.72
CA ASP A 106 -13.73 -11.61 -10.47
C ASP A 106 -13.74 -12.50 -9.22
N HIS A 107 -12.68 -13.30 -9.00
CA HIS A 107 -12.58 -14.19 -7.83
C HIS A 107 -12.19 -13.46 -6.54
N LEU A 108 -11.22 -12.55 -6.60
CA LEU A 108 -10.74 -11.83 -5.40
C LEU A 108 -11.59 -10.61 -5.09
N GLY A 109 -12.14 -9.95 -6.10
CA GLY A 109 -12.70 -8.60 -6.00
C GLY A 109 -11.65 -7.51 -6.17
N GLN A 110 -12.11 -6.33 -6.60
CA GLN A 110 -11.23 -5.20 -6.97
C GLN A 110 -10.40 -4.65 -5.81
N SER A 111 -10.94 -4.65 -4.58
CA SER A 111 -10.23 -4.12 -3.42
C SER A 111 -9.08 -5.04 -3.00
N PHE A 112 -9.33 -6.34 -2.99
CA PHE A 112 -8.36 -7.37 -2.63
C PHE A 112 -7.25 -7.50 -3.69
N PHE A 113 -7.61 -7.37 -4.97
CA PHE A 113 -6.62 -7.30 -6.06
C PHE A 113 -5.61 -6.15 -5.87
N ARG A 114 -5.97 -5.09 -5.14
CA ARG A 114 -5.11 -3.91 -4.95
C ARG A 114 -4.27 -3.97 -3.67
N SER A 115 -4.70 -4.74 -2.68
CA SER A 115 -3.91 -5.00 -1.48
C SER A 115 -2.93 -6.16 -1.66
N ARG A 116 -3.16 -7.05 -2.63
CA ARG A 116 -2.33 -8.24 -2.84
C ARG A 116 -1.11 -7.98 -3.72
N THR A 117 0.03 -8.56 -3.35
CA THR A 117 1.23 -8.66 -4.19
C THR A 117 1.13 -9.86 -5.13
N PHE A 118 1.64 -9.69 -6.34
CA PHE A 118 1.67 -10.73 -7.37
C PHE A 118 3.08 -10.89 -7.90
N ASP A 119 3.42 -12.11 -8.29
CA ASP A 119 4.63 -12.34 -9.09
C ASP A 119 4.30 -12.12 -10.55
N LEU A 120 5.11 -11.32 -11.23
CA LEU A 120 5.00 -10.99 -12.63
C LEU A 120 6.20 -11.59 -13.37
N GLU A 121 5.92 -12.44 -14.36
CA GLU A 121 6.93 -12.98 -15.26
C GLU A 121 6.81 -12.31 -16.63
N ILE A 122 7.89 -11.64 -17.03
CA ILE A 122 8.03 -11.04 -18.34
C ILE A 122 8.71 -12.04 -19.26
N ARG A 123 8.04 -12.39 -20.35
CA ARG A 123 8.49 -13.32 -21.39
C ARG A 123 8.54 -12.61 -22.74
N PRO A 124 9.32 -13.10 -23.72
CA PRO A 124 9.27 -12.56 -25.08
C PRO A 124 7.92 -12.89 -25.73
N GLU A 125 7.42 -14.11 -25.53
CA GLU A 125 6.17 -14.60 -26.12
C GLU A 125 5.37 -15.48 -25.15
N PHE A 126 4.04 -15.50 -25.32
CA PHE A 126 3.13 -16.32 -24.52
C PHE A 126 3.21 -17.77 -24.97
N GLY A 127 3.88 -18.61 -24.19
CA GLY A 127 4.12 -20.03 -24.49
C GLY A 127 5.60 -20.41 -24.50
N SER A 128 6.49 -19.42 -24.58
CA SER A 128 7.92 -19.63 -24.33
C SER A 128 8.18 -19.94 -22.85
N ASN A 129 9.15 -20.80 -22.58
CA ASN A 129 9.65 -21.06 -21.23
C ASN A 129 10.73 -20.06 -20.81
N ASP A 130 11.15 -19.17 -21.72
CA ASP A 130 12.20 -18.20 -21.49
C ASP A 130 11.66 -17.05 -20.63
N ILE A 131 12.23 -16.94 -19.43
CA ILE A 131 11.91 -15.89 -18.47
C ILE A 131 12.94 -14.78 -18.64
N VAL A 132 12.48 -13.61 -19.10
CA VAL A 132 13.33 -12.41 -19.22
C VAL A 132 13.53 -11.79 -17.85
N GLU A 133 12.44 -11.65 -17.09
CA GLU A 133 12.47 -11.08 -15.76
C GLU A 133 11.33 -11.60 -14.90
N LYS A 134 11.61 -11.85 -13.62
CA LYS A 134 10.61 -12.13 -12.59
C LYS A 134 10.60 -11.01 -11.57
N VAL A 135 9.44 -10.37 -11.39
CA VAL A 135 9.29 -9.18 -10.55
C VAL A 135 8.09 -9.34 -9.65
N ARG A 136 8.26 -9.09 -8.34
CA ARG A 136 7.11 -8.93 -7.43
C ARG A 136 6.50 -7.55 -7.61
N VAL A 137 5.20 -7.50 -7.86
CA VAL A 137 4.47 -6.28 -8.16
C VAL A 137 3.21 -6.11 -7.31
N LEU A 138 2.79 -4.87 -7.14
CA LEU A 138 1.54 -4.47 -6.50
C LEU A 138 0.72 -3.60 -7.45
N SER A 139 -0.59 -3.80 -7.52
CA SER A 139 -1.45 -2.95 -8.34
C SER A 139 -1.56 -1.54 -7.74
N ARG A 140 -1.19 -0.51 -8.52
CA ARG A 140 -1.23 0.88 -8.08
C ARG A 140 -2.67 1.39 -7.91
N LYS A 141 -2.90 2.15 -6.84
CA LYS A 141 -3.98 3.13 -6.77
C LYS A 141 -3.39 4.52 -6.87
N PHE A 142 -3.92 5.32 -7.79
CA PHE A 142 -3.63 6.74 -7.77
C PHE A 142 -4.34 7.37 -6.56
N SER A 143 -3.58 7.81 -5.56
CA SER A 143 -4.10 8.79 -4.60
C SER A 143 -3.97 10.16 -5.23
N SER A 144 -5.09 10.81 -5.50
CA SER A 144 -5.13 12.22 -5.88
C SER A 144 -4.62 13.08 -4.72
N VAL A 145 -3.31 13.20 -4.57
CA VAL A 145 -2.69 14.13 -3.61
C VAL A 145 -1.95 15.25 -4.35
N LEU A 146 -1.41 14.98 -5.55
CA LEU A 146 -0.58 15.95 -6.26
C LEU A 146 -1.32 17.16 -6.83
N VAL A 147 -2.66 17.11 -6.96
CA VAL A 147 -3.43 18.24 -7.52
C VAL A 147 -3.55 19.41 -6.52
N PHE A 148 -3.45 19.14 -5.21
CA PHE A 148 -3.76 20.16 -4.20
C PHE A 148 -2.59 21.08 -3.85
N VAL A 149 -1.35 20.59 -3.93
CA VAL A 149 -0.15 21.37 -3.57
C VAL A 149 0.17 22.42 -4.63
N TRP A 150 -0.09 22.12 -5.91
CA TRP A 150 0.20 23.03 -7.01
C TRP A 150 -0.85 24.15 -7.15
N SER A 151 -2.14 23.88 -6.90
CA SER A 151 -3.17 24.93 -6.85
C SER A 151 -2.90 26.00 -5.77
N ARG A 152 -2.38 25.61 -4.60
CA ARG A 152 -2.09 26.56 -3.51
C ARG A 152 -0.86 27.42 -3.78
N TRP A 153 0.10 26.92 -4.57
CA TRP A 153 1.26 27.69 -5.00
C TRP A 153 0.94 28.66 -6.15
N HIS A 154 0.06 28.25 -7.07
CA HIS A 154 -0.38 29.11 -8.16
C HIS A 154 -1.25 30.30 -7.67
N ASP A 155 -2.08 30.10 -6.64
CA ASP A 155 -2.82 31.20 -5.99
C ASP A 155 -1.91 32.19 -5.24
N MET A 156 -0.75 31.75 -4.75
CA MET A 156 0.25 32.67 -4.16
C MET A 156 1.01 33.46 -5.24
N ALA A 157 1.22 32.89 -6.42
CA ALA A 157 1.97 33.52 -7.51
C ALA A 157 1.14 34.56 -8.29
N THR A 158 -0.19 34.46 -8.29
CA THR A 158 -1.10 35.44 -8.93
C THR A 158 -1.48 36.62 -8.02
N GLY A 159 -0.97 36.65 -6.78
CA GLY A 159 -1.22 37.69 -5.78
C GLY A 159 -0.30 38.91 -5.84
N PHE A 160 0.40 39.17 -6.95
CA PHE A 160 1.24 40.37 -7.10
C PHE A 160 1.05 41.03 -8.48
N GLY A 161 0.51 42.26 -8.47
CA GLY A 161 0.62 43.21 -9.58
C GLY A 161 -0.52 43.22 -10.59
N LYS A 162 -1.64 43.86 -10.25
CA LYS A 162 -2.47 44.50 -11.27
C LYS A 162 -1.73 45.75 -11.75
N ASN A 163 -1.19 45.72 -12.97
CA ASN A 163 -1.09 46.88 -13.87
C ASN A 163 -0.70 46.42 -15.29
N GLY A 164 -1.62 46.62 -16.24
CA GLY A 164 -1.36 46.83 -17.67
C GLY A 164 -0.77 45.68 -18.48
N GLY A 165 -1.58 45.04 -19.34
CA GLY A 165 -1.08 44.21 -20.44
C GLY A 165 -1.93 42.97 -20.72
N SER A 166 -3.05 43.14 -21.43
CA SER A 166 -3.86 42.04 -21.94
C SER A 166 -3.23 41.44 -23.19
N CYS A 167 -2.28 40.52 -23.04
CA CYS A 167 -1.86 39.60 -24.09
C CYS A 167 -1.10 38.43 -23.47
N GLY A 168 -1.62 37.20 -23.59
CA GLY A 168 -0.81 35.98 -23.44
C GLY A 168 -1.19 34.97 -22.34
N LEU A 169 -2.15 35.23 -21.45
CA LEU A 169 -2.50 34.27 -20.38
C LEU A 169 -3.52 33.18 -20.78
N GLU A 170 -4.26 33.33 -21.88
CA GLU A 170 -5.21 32.31 -22.32
C GLU A 170 -4.52 31.11 -23.00
N SER A 171 -3.42 31.34 -23.71
CA SER A 171 -2.71 30.29 -24.47
C SER A 171 -1.96 29.30 -23.58
N VAL A 172 -1.37 29.76 -22.48
CA VAL A 172 -0.63 28.89 -21.53
C VAL A 172 -1.58 27.97 -20.76
N ASN A 173 -2.73 28.50 -20.33
CA ASN A 173 -3.77 27.74 -19.62
C ASN A 173 -4.46 26.67 -20.48
N VAL A 174 -4.48 26.83 -21.81
CA VAL A 174 -5.07 25.84 -22.73
C VAL A 174 -4.08 24.70 -23.02
N ILE A 175 -2.78 25.00 -23.09
CA ILE A 175 -1.72 23.99 -23.25
C ILE A 175 -1.57 23.18 -21.95
N GLU A 176 -1.62 23.80 -20.78
CA GLU A 176 -1.59 23.09 -19.49
C GLU A 176 -2.83 22.22 -19.26
N ARG A 177 -4.01 22.71 -19.66
CA ARG A 177 -5.23 21.89 -19.67
C ARG A 177 -5.16 20.76 -20.68
N HIS A 178 -4.42 20.89 -21.77
CA HIS A 178 -4.18 19.79 -22.72
C HIS A 178 -3.14 18.79 -22.20
N VAL A 179 -2.01 19.22 -21.64
CA VAL A 179 -0.97 18.34 -21.10
C VAL A 179 -1.50 17.55 -19.89
N ASN A 180 -2.24 18.20 -18.98
CA ASN A 180 -2.89 17.52 -17.85
C ASN A 180 -4.09 16.64 -18.27
N ARG A 181 -4.68 16.86 -19.45
CA ARG A 181 -5.73 15.99 -20.02
C ARG A 181 -5.14 14.83 -20.81
N LEU A 182 -3.97 15.00 -21.43
CA LEU A 182 -3.26 13.98 -22.22
C LEU A 182 -2.47 12.99 -21.36
N ILE A 183 -1.96 13.41 -20.19
CA ILE A 183 -1.27 12.52 -19.24
C ILE A 183 -2.15 12.24 -18.01
N LYS A 184 -3.47 12.25 -18.17
CA LYS A 184 -4.35 11.52 -17.25
C LYS A 184 -4.46 10.07 -17.71
N ILE A 185 -3.30 9.42 -17.88
CA ILE A 185 -3.23 7.96 -17.84
C ILE A 185 -3.74 7.64 -16.44
N ASN A 186 -5.02 7.28 -16.32
CA ASN A 186 -5.54 6.85 -15.04
C ASN A 186 -4.72 5.58 -14.69
N LEU A 187 -3.80 5.72 -13.75
CA LEU A 187 -2.77 4.74 -13.41
C LEU A 187 -3.31 3.76 -12.37
N LYS A 188 -4.38 3.06 -12.75
CA LYS A 188 -5.14 2.13 -11.93
C LYS A 188 -5.72 1.02 -12.79
N LEU A 189 -6.24 -0.02 -12.14
CA LEU A 189 -7.14 -0.99 -12.78
C LEU A 189 -8.32 -0.25 -13.41
N HIS A 190 -8.46 -0.35 -14.73
CA HIS A 190 -9.62 0.14 -15.47
C HIS A 190 -10.47 -0.98 -15.96
N LEU A 191 -11.75 -0.85 -15.64
CA LEU A 191 -12.79 -1.69 -16.19
C LEU A 191 -13.64 -0.84 -17.12
N HIS A 192 -14.12 -1.47 -18.19
CA HIS A 192 -15.13 -0.90 -19.06
C HIS A 192 -16.47 -0.85 -18.30
N ALA A 193 -17.14 0.31 -18.28
CA ALA A 193 -18.29 0.53 -17.40
C ALA A 193 -19.49 -0.39 -17.65
N GLY A 194 -19.68 -0.90 -18.87
CA GLY A 194 -20.82 -1.76 -19.21
C GLY A 194 -20.46 -3.25 -19.42
N THR A 195 -19.20 -3.57 -19.64
CA THR A 195 -18.76 -4.93 -20.04
C THR A 195 -17.83 -5.55 -19.02
N ASP A 196 -17.40 -4.76 -18.02
CA ASP A 196 -16.37 -5.12 -17.03
C ASP A 196 -15.07 -5.67 -17.63
N ALA A 197 -14.81 -5.35 -18.90
CA ALA A 197 -13.59 -5.72 -19.58
C ALA A 197 -12.42 -4.90 -19.03
N VAL A 198 -11.31 -5.57 -18.70
CA VAL A 198 -10.11 -4.90 -18.19
C VAL A 198 -9.42 -4.14 -19.33
N LEU A 199 -9.34 -2.81 -19.21
CA LEU A 199 -8.79 -1.92 -20.24
C LEU A 199 -7.32 -1.58 -20.03
N ASN A 200 -6.88 -1.53 -18.77
CA ASN A 200 -5.55 -1.14 -18.34
C ASN A 200 -5.30 -1.65 -16.91
N VAL A 201 -4.07 -2.08 -16.62
CA VAL A 201 -3.58 -2.36 -15.28
C VAL A 201 -2.26 -1.66 -15.06
N THR A 202 -2.06 -1.12 -13.87
CA THR A 202 -0.81 -0.44 -13.51
C THR A 202 -0.21 -1.11 -12.29
N PHE A 203 1.03 -1.53 -12.44
CA PHE A 203 1.82 -2.22 -11.43
C PHE A 203 2.96 -1.35 -10.93
N ILE A 204 3.28 -1.51 -9.65
CA ILE A 204 4.46 -0.96 -8.99
C ILE A 204 5.33 -2.13 -8.56
N ARG A 205 6.65 -2.04 -8.77
CA ARG A 205 7.60 -3.00 -8.22
C ARG A 205 7.59 -2.93 -6.70
N ALA A 206 7.45 -4.08 -6.05
CA ALA A 206 7.35 -4.23 -4.61
C ALA A 206 8.48 -5.15 -4.11
N PRO A 207 9.72 -4.64 -3.96
CA PRO A 207 10.80 -5.41 -3.34
C PRO A 207 10.53 -5.56 -1.83
N SER A 208 11.05 -6.62 -1.23
CA SER A 208 10.82 -6.98 0.18
C SER A 208 11.06 -5.84 1.18
N ASP A 209 12.12 -5.06 0.96
CA ASP A 209 12.53 -3.98 1.88
C ASP A 209 11.78 -2.65 1.68
N ALA A 210 10.92 -2.54 0.65
CA ALA A 210 10.27 -1.27 0.34
C ALA A 210 9.01 -1.02 1.20
N TRP A 211 8.85 0.25 1.59
CA TRP A 211 7.66 0.74 2.27
C TRP A 211 6.61 1.21 1.26
N LEU A 212 5.48 0.54 1.24
CA LEU A 212 4.40 0.77 0.29
C LEU A 212 3.17 1.35 1.00
N LYS A 213 2.54 2.34 0.35
CA LYS A 213 1.23 2.84 0.77
C LYS A 213 0.17 1.96 0.12
N VAL A 214 -0.46 1.12 0.93
CA VAL A 214 -1.45 0.14 0.49
C VAL A 214 -2.82 0.50 1.05
N ASP A 215 -3.85 0.39 0.21
CA ASP A 215 -5.25 0.45 0.65
C ASP A 215 -5.70 -0.98 0.95
N VAL A 216 -5.83 -1.32 2.24
CA VAL A 216 -6.24 -2.65 2.69
C VAL A 216 -7.77 -2.68 2.87
N PRO A 217 -8.47 -3.67 2.30
CA PRO A 217 -9.91 -3.84 2.51
C PRO A 217 -10.25 -4.33 3.92
N LEU A 218 -11.44 -3.94 4.37
CA LEU A 218 -12.00 -4.39 5.64
C LEU A 218 -13.12 -5.40 5.39
N VAL A 219 -13.13 -6.45 6.21
CA VAL A 219 -14.18 -7.46 6.26
C VAL A 219 -14.84 -7.36 7.62
N TYR A 220 -16.17 -7.19 7.62
CA TYR A 220 -16.95 -7.10 8.85
C TYR A 220 -17.47 -8.48 9.23
N ARG A 221 -17.21 -8.89 10.48
CA ARG A 221 -17.69 -10.16 11.03
C ARG A 221 -18.60 -9.90 12.24
N GLY A 222 -19.52 -10.83 12.49
CA GLY A 222 -20.41 -10.76 13.67
C GLY A 222 -21.59 -9.81 13.49
N ASP A 223 -22.05 -9.60 12.25
CA ASP A 223 -23.28 -8.84 11.96
C ASP A 223 -24.51 -9.45 12.64
N ASP A 224 -24.68 -10.77 12.55
CA ASP A 224 -25.82 -11.48 13.15
C ASP A 224 -25.79 -11.50 14.70
N VAL A 225 -24.60 -11.47 15.32
CA VAL A 225 -24.45 -11.56 16.77
C VAL A 225 -24.65 -10.21 17.46
N SER A 226 -24.31 -9.12 16.77
CA SER A 226 -24.22 -7.79 17.37
C SER A 226 -25.54 -7.32 18.03
N PRO A 227 -25.49 -6.83 19.29
CA PRO A 227 -26.69 -6.39 20.00
C PRO A 227 -27.32 -5.16 19.35
N GLY A 228 -26.49 -4.28 18.75
CA GLY A 228 -26.96 -3.11 18.02
C GLY A 228 -27.85 -3.46 16.81
N LEU A 229 -27.46 -4.46 16.01
CA LEU A 229 -28.23 -4.86 14.82
C LEU A 229 -29.47 -5.68 15.18
N LYS A 230 -29.40 -6.55 16.20
CA LYS A 230 -30.58 -7.27 16.71
C LYS A 230 -31.70 -6.36 17.20
N LYS A 231 -31.35 -5.17 17.71
CA LYS A 231 -32.31 -4.12 18.12
C LYS A 231 -32.97 -3.39 16.93
N GLY A 232 -32.74 -3.83 15.69
CA GLY A 232 -33.30 -3.23 14.48
C GLY A 232 -32.53 -1.99 13.99
N SER A 233 -31.29 -1.80 14.43
CA SER A 233 -30.45 -0.69 13.96
C SER A 233 -29.81 -1.01 12.61
N SER A 234 -29.37 0.03 11.91
CA SER A 234 -28.69 -0.08 10.62
C SER A 234 -27.17 0.07 10.77
N LEU A 235 -26.41 -0.78 10.08
CA LEU A 235 -24.95 -0.70 9.99
C LEU A 235 -24.55 0.40 9.00
N ASN A 236 -23.81 1.41 9.45
CA ASN A 236 -23.25 2.44 8.59
C ASN A 236 -21.75 2.22 8.37
N ILE A 237 -21.38 1.74 7.19
CA ILE A 237 -19.99 1.56 6.76
C ILE A 237 -19.47 2.87 6.18
N ILE A 238 -18.64 3.58 6.95
CA ILE A 238 -18.04 4.86 6.53
C ILE A 238 -16.86 4.59 5.59
N LYS A 239 -16.07 3.56 5.86
CA LYS A 239 -14.87 3.21 5.08
C LYS A 239 -14.83 1.72 4.84
N ARG A 240 -14.72 1.31 3.57
CA ARG A 240 -14.48 -0.10 3.18
C ARG A 240 -12.99 -0.46 3.08
N THR A 241 -12.12 0.55 3.03
CA THR A 241 -10.67 0.40 2.83
C THR A 241 -9.92 1.43 3.67
N ILE A 242 -8.84 1.04 4.32
CA ILE A 242 -7.96 1.93 5.10
C ILE A 242 -6.57 1.95 4.49
N LYS A 243 -5.92 3.11 4.59
CA LYS A 243 -4.57 3.29 4.06
C LYS A 243 -3.53 3.02 5.13
N TYR A 244 -2.70 2.02 4.88
CA TYR A 244 -1.55 1.69 5.70
C TYR A 244 -0.26 1.93 4.92
N LEU A 245 0.80 2.22 5.65
CA LEU A 245 2.18 2.15 5.20
C LEU A 245 2.74 0.82 5.72
N CYS A 246 3.09 -0.07 4.81
CA CYS A 246 3.45 -1.45 5.09
C CYS A 246 4.77 -1.81 4.38
N PRO A 247 5.61 -2.69 4.96
CA PRO A 247 6.62 -3.39 4.18
C PRO A 247 5.95 -4.33 3.17
N ALA A 248 6.62 -4.64 2.06
CA ALA A 248 6.05 -5.46 0.99
C ALA A 248 5.79 -6.93 1.39
N ASP A 249 6.51 -7.44 2.40
CA ASP A 249 6.40 -8.84 2.82
C ASP A 249 5.17 -9.12 3.71
N ILE A 250 4.77 -8.18 4.59
CA ILE A 250 3.60 -8.32 5.49
C ILE A 250 2.43 -7.46 5.04
N ILE A 251 2.03 -7.55 3.78
CA ILE A 251 0.81 -6.87 3.34
C ILE A 251 -0.39 -7.78 3.63
N PRO A 252 -1.26 -7.44 4.61
CA PRO A 252 -2.43 -8.24 4.87
C PRO A 252 -3.41 -8.16 3.68
N PRO A 253 -4.01 -9.29 3.25
CA PRO A 253 -4.99 -9.30 2.17
C PRO A 253 -6.25 -8.54 2.57
N TYR A 254 -6.69 -8.69 3.83
CA TYR A 254 -7.81 -7.99 4.44
C TYR A 254 -7.60 -7.86 5.95
N ILE A 255 -8.41 -7.01 6.59
CA ILE A 255 -8.45 -6.86 8.05
C ILE A 255 -9.87 -7.17 8.51
N ASP A 256 -9.98 -8.07 9.48
CA ASP A 256 -11.26 -8.40 10.11
C ASP A 256 -11.63 -7.32 11.14
N VAL A 257 -12.89 -6.90 11.09
CA VAL A 257 -13.47 -5.93 12.01
C VAL A 257 -14.65 -6.60 12.70
N ASP A 258 -14.49 -6.88 13.99
CA ASP A 258 -15.51 -7.55 14.80
C ASP A 258 -16.60 -6.56 15.23
N LEU A 259 -17.85 -6.91 14.94
CA LEU A 259 -19.03 -6.12 15.30
C LEU A 259 -19.80 -6.68 16.49
N SER A 260 -19.42 -7.87 16.98
CA SER A 260 -20.19 -8.66 17.95
C SER A 260 -20.48 -7.94 19.26
N GLU A 261 -19.57 -7.05 19.69
CA GLU A 261 -19.67 -6.32 20.96
C GLU A 261 -20.33 -4.93 20.82
N LEU A 262 -20.65 -4.48 19.59
CA LEU A 262 -21.11 -3.12 19.37
C LEU A 262 -22.59 -2.92 19.69
N ASP A 263 -22.86 -1.90 20.50
CA ASP A 263 -24.20 -1.42 20.80
C ASP A 263 -24.65 -0.26 19.91
N VAL A 264 -25.92 0.15 20.05
CA VAL A 264 -26.51 1.24 19.24
C VAL A 264 -25.81 2.57 19.53
N GLY A 265 -25.31 3.22 18.48
CA GLY A 265 -24.63 4.52 18.57
C GLY A 265 -23.11 4.41 18.76
N GLU A 266 -22.60 3.21 19.03
CA GLU A 266 -21.17 2.95 19.15
C GLU A 266 -20.47 2.94 17.78
N LYS A 267 -19.17 3.24 17.80
CA LYS A 267 -18.35 3.41 16.60
C LYS A 267 -16.99 2.74 16.77
N ILE A 268 -16.54 2.05 15.72
CA ILE A 268 -15.18 1.50 15.66
C ILE A 268 -14.28 2.52 14.98
N VAL A 269 -13.12 2.75 15.59
CA VAL A 269 -12.10 3.67 15.14
C VAL A 269 -10.93 2.88 14.52
N ALA A 270 -10.25 3.45 13.52
CA ALA A 270 -9.16 2.80 12.81
C ALA A 270 -7.99 2.36 13.72
N GLY A 271 -7.78 3.04 14.85
CA GLY A 271 -6.76 2.66 15.83
C GLY A 271 -7.06 1.38 16.61
N ASN A 272 -8.33 0.96 16.73
CA ASN A 272 -8.75 -0.21 17.51
C ASN A 272 -8.80 -1.50 16.65
N LEU A 273 -8.31 -1.45 15.42
CA LEU A 273 -8.34 -2.60 14.51
C LEU A 273 -7.25 -3.60 14.86
N ASN A 274 -7.56 -4.89 14.73
CA ASN A 274 -6.58 -5.96 14.90
C ASN A 274 -5.62 -5.99 13.69
N VAL A 275 -4.46 -5.36 13.84
CA VAL A 275 -3.45 -5.22 12.78
C VAL A 275 -2.06 -5.56 13.29
N HIS A 276 -1.20 -6.02 12.38
CA HIS A 276 0.20 -6.28 12.71
C HIS A 276 0.90 -4.98 13.17
N PRO A 277 1.77 -5.03 14.21
CA PRO A 277 2.43 -3.83 14.76
C PRO A 277 3.32 -3.08 13.76
N ALA A 278 3.79 -3.76 12.71
CA ALA A 278 4.58 -3.16 11.64
C ALA A 278 3.79 -2.18 10.73
N LEU A 279 2.46 -2.26 10.73
CA LEU A 279 1.61 -1.47 9.85
C LEU A 279 1.38 -0.07 10.44
N LYS A 280 1.80 0.97 9.73
CA LYS A 280 1.62 2.36 10.16
C LYS A 280 0.41 2.96 9.48
N LEU A 281 -0.53 3.50 10.26
CA LEU A 281 -1.67 4.26 9.74
C LEU A 281 -1.18 5.57 9.11
N LEU A 282 -1.60 5.85 7.87
CA LEU A 282 -1.30 7.14 7.20
C LEU A 282 -2.23 8.27 7.66
N ARG A 283 -3.39 7.90 8.18
CA ARG A 283 -4.44 8.80 8.65
C ARG A 283 -4.45 8.80 10.18
N PRO A 284 -5.04 9.83 10.82
CA PRO A 284 -5.13 9.85 12.28
C PRO A 284 -5.88 8.62 12.80
N LYS A 285 -5.46 8.15 13.97
CA LYS A 285 -6.02 6.95 14.63
C LYS A 285 -7.50 7.12 14.97
N ASP A 286 -7.98 8.36 15.09
CA ASP A 286 -9.36 8.73 15.45
C ASP A 286 -10.36 8.64 14.29
N GLU A 287 -9.93 8.22 13.09
CA GLU A 287 -10.81 8.08 11.94
C GLU A 287 -11.82 6.93 12.17
N VAL A 288 -13.10 7.26 12.11
CA VAL A 288 -14.20 6.31 12.31
C VAL A 288 -14.40 5.45 11.07
N VAL A 289 -14.51 4.14 11.28
CA VAL A 289 -14.57 3.13 10.22
C VAL A 289 -16.00 2.63 10.02
N VAL A 290 -16.66 2.26 11.12
CA VAL A 290 -18.05 1.79 11.17
C VAL A 290 -18.76 2.42 12.35
N LYS A 291 -20.05 2.70 12.17
CA LYS A 291 -20.95 3.11 13.25
C LYS A 291 -22.28 2.37 13.11
N ILE A 292 -22.87 1.96 14.23
CA ILE A 292 -24.25 1.48 14.26
C ILE A 292 -25.16 2.69 14.50
N MET A 293 -26.11 2.93 13.59
CA MET A 293 -27.09 4.00 13.71
C MET A 293 -28.48 3.42 13.97
N GLY A 294 -29.18 3.96 14.98
CA GLY A 294 -30.57 3.59 15.24
C GLY A 294 -31.46 3.81 14.00
N ALA A 295 -32.50 2.98 13.86
CA ALA A 295 -33.47 3.12 12.79
C ALA A 295 -34.08 4.52 12.77
N ARG A 296 -34.20 5.11 11.58
CA ARG A 296 -35.02 6.31 11.41
C ARG A 296 -36.48 5.89 11.53
N ILE A 297 -37.28 6.68 12.25
CA ILE A 297 -38.70 6.43 12.55
C ILE A 297 -39.56 6.20 11.28
N SER A 298 -39.06 6.55 10.09
CA SER A 298 -39.73 6.35 8.80
C SER A 298 -39.92 4.89 8.38
N ASP A 299 -39.06 3.96 8.83
CA ASP A 299 -39.08 2.57 8.32
C ASP A 299 -39.94 1.62 9.15
N GLN A 300 -40.48 2.06 10.30
CA GLN A 300 -41.32 1.25 11.18
C GLN A 300 -42.79 1.13 10.73
N LYS A 301 -43.17 1.69 9.57
CA LYS A 301 -44.58 1.74 9.14
C LYS A 301 -44.87 0.86 7.93
N LYS A 302 -44.54 -0.44 8.00
CA LYS A 302 -45.05 -1.46 7.05
C LYS A 302 -44.97 -2.89 7.60
N SER A 303 -45.62 -3.13 8.73
CA SER A 303 -46.20 -4.44 9.04
C SER A 303 -47.52 -4.22 9.78
N LYS A 304 -48.62 -4.35 9.04
CA LYS A 304 -49.97 -4.56 9.55
C LYS A 304 -50.40 -5.93 9.07
#